data_AF-A0A7J9K7S6-F1
#
_entry.id   AF-A0A7J9K7S6-F1
#
_cell.length_a   1.000
_cell.length_b   1.000
_cell.length_c   1.000
_cell.angle_alpha   90.00
_cell.angle_beta   90.00
_cell.angle_gamma   90.00
#
_symmetry.space_group_name_H-M   'P 1'
#
loop_
_entity.id
_entity.type
_entity.pdbx_description
1 polymer ?
#
loop_
_entity_poly.entity_id
_entity_poly.type
_entity_poly.pdbx_seq_one_letter_code
_entity_poly.pdbx_strand_id
1 'polypeptide(L)'
;MSVNTFVYEVSQFLLRQKSKKYILVHCTHGHNRTGYMIVHYLMRSQSMSVSQAIKFFSEARPPGIYKPDYIDALYTFYHERRPEMVICPPTPEWKRSSDLDLNGEAVPDDDDDDGSPIALPVQNSLQYLLFLIFFVYY
;
A
#
# COMPACT_ATOMS: atom_id res chain seq x y z
N MET A 1 -5.73 16.94 -10.21
CA MET A 1 -5.11 18.03 -9.42
C MET A 1 -4.39 17.48 -8.19
N SER A 2 -5.08 16.83 -7.24
CA SER A 2 -4.49 16.32 -5.99
C SER A 2 -3.25 15.41 -6.15
N VAL A 3 -3.29 14.46 -7.09
CA VAL A 3 -2.15 13.56 -7.37
C VAL A 3 -0.91 14.34 -7.82
N ASN A 4 -1.07 15.31 -8.71
CA ASN A 4 0.07 16.07 -9.24
C ASN A 4 0.69 16.93 -8.14
N THR A 5 -0.13 17.56 -7.30
CA THR A 5 0.35 18.32 -6.14
C THR A 5 1.12 17.40 -5.19
N PHE A 6 0.58 16.23 -4.86
CA PHE A 6 1.28 15.25 -4.00
C PHE A 6 2.65 14.86 -4.57
N VAL A 7 2.72 14.48 -5.84
CA VAL A 7 3.98 14.06 -6.48
C VAL A 7 4.99 15.21 -6.51
N TYR A 8 4.53 16.42 -6.79
CA TYR A 8 5.38 17.61 -6.78
C TYR A 8 5.95 17.87 -5.38
N GLU A 9 5.09 17.94 -4.35
CA GLU A 9 5.53 18.23 -2.99
C GLU A 9 6.49 17.17 -2.44
N VAL A 10 6.21 15.88 -2.69
CA VAL A 10 7.10 14.77 -2.30
C VAL A 10 8.46 14.92 -3.00
N SER A 11 8.46 15.15 -4.31
CA SER A 11 9.70 15.35 -5.08
C SER A 11 10.50 16.54 -4.55
N GLN A 12 9.86 17.68 -4.32
CA GLN A 12 10.50 18.89 -3.82
C GLN A 12 11.01 18.71 -2.38
N PHE A 13 10.29 17.98 -1.54
CA PHE A 13 10.75 17.65 -0.19
C PHE A 13 12.02 16.83 -0.26
N LEU A 14 12.05 15.75 -1.06
CA LEU A 14 13.19 14.85 -1.17
C LEU A 14 14.42 15.54 -1.77
N LEU A 15 14.25 16.39 -2.79
CA LEU A 15 15.34 17.16 -3.40
C LEU A 15 16.00 18.15 -2.43
N ARG A 16 15.23 18.71 -1.49
CA ARG A 16 15.72 19.70 -0.51
C ARG A 16 16.32 19.07 0.74
N GLN A 17 16.24 17.74 0.90
CA GLN A 17 16.76 17.09 2.10
C GLN A 17 18.29 17.06 2.12
N LYS A 18 18.87 17.64 3.19
CA LYS A 18 20.31 17.54 3.51
C LYS A 18 20.65 16.39 4.46
N SER A 19 19.63 15.78 5.08
CA SER A 19 19.74 14.67 6.01
C SER A 19 18.60 13.68 5.79
N LYS A 20 18.76 12.44 6.27
CA LYS A 20 17.73 11.40 6.12
C LYS A 20 16.48 11.79 6.90
N LYS A 21 15.41 12.14 6.17
CA LYS A 21 14.07 12.40 6.69
C LYS A 21 13.06 11.58 5.92
N TYR A 22 11.88 11.41 6.52
CA TYR A 22 10.84 10.53 6.01
C TYR A 22 9.53 11.31 5.79
N ILE A 23 8.71 10.86 4.83
CA ILE A 23 7.38 11.42 4.53
C ILE A 23 6.28 10.44 4.95
N LEU A 24 5.39 10.85 5.85
CA LEU A 24 4.26 10.02 6.30
C LEU A 24 3.06 10.28 5.39
N VAL A 25 2.55 9.23 4.76
CA VAL A 25 1.35 9.30 3.93
C VAL A 25 0.30 8.38 4.50
N HIS A 26 -0.79 8.95 5.02
CA HIS A 26 -1.87 8.15 5.57
C HIS A 26 -3.24 8.66 5.11
N CYS A 27 -4.20 7.75 5.18
CA CYS A 27 -5.62 8.07 5.15
C CYS A 27 -6.21 7.57 6.48
N THR A 28 -7.43 7.04 6.51
CA THR A 28 -7.98 6.42 7.72
C THR A 28 -7.25 5.11 8.06
N HIS A 29 -6.94 4.29 7.05
CA HIS A 29 -6.35 2.96 7.27
C HIS A 29 -5.00 2.75 6.60
N GLY A 30 -4.54 3.70 5.78
CA GLY A 30 -3.22 3.61 5.13
C GLY A 30 -3.14 2.66 3.92
N HIS A 31 -4.26 2.22 3.34
CA HIS A 31 -4.27 1.23 2.25
C HIS A 31 -4.65 1.84 0.90
N ASN A 32 -5.94 2.05 0.62
CA ASN A 32 -6.39 2.39 -0.75
C ASN A 32 -5.94 3.78 -1.23
N ARG A 33 -6.38 4.87 -0.56
CA ARG A 33 -5.98 6.24 -0.97
C ARG A 33 -4.47 6.46 -0.84
N THR A 34 -3.88 5.93 0.24
CA THR A 34 -2.43 5.98 0.47
C THR A 34 -1.66 5.29 -0.66
N GLY A 35 -2.01 4.03 -0.96
CA GLY A 35 -1.39 3.26 -2.03
C GLY A 35 -1.59 3.90 -3.39
N TYR A 36 -2.77 4.44 -3.68
CA TYR A 36 -3.03 5.13 -4.94
C TYR A 36 -2.10 6.33 -5.15
N MET A 37 -1.91 7.16 -4.12
CA MET A 37 -0.98 8.30 -4.17
C MET A 37 0.47 7.83 -4.31
N ILE A 38 0.87 6.81 -3.55
CA ILE A 38 2.23 6.28 -3.57
C ILE A 38 2.57 5.61 -4.90
N VAL A 39 1.68 4.77 -5.46
CA VAL A 39 1.86 4.17 -6.79
C VAL A 39 2.01 5.25 -7.85
N HIS A 40 1.18 6.30 -7.78
CA HIS A 40 1.31 7.45 -8.67
C HIS A 40 2.65 8.18 -8.57
N TYR A 41 3.23 8.26 -7.37
CA TYR A 41 4.57 8.80 -7.18
C TYR A 41 5.65 7.86 -7.71
N LEU A 42 5.56 6.56 -7.41
CA LEU A 42 6.53 5.55 -7.86
C LEU A 42 6.62 5.51 -9.39
N MET A 43 5.48 5.44 -10.09
CA MET A 43 5.42 5.44 -11.55
C MET A 43 6.00 6.70 -12.21
N ARG A 44 5.96 7.85 -11.53
CA ARG A 44 6.48 9.13 -12.07
C ARG A 44 7.93 9.42 -11.66
N SER A 45 8.40 8.80 -10.58
CA SER A 45 9.78 8.97 -10.09
C SER A 45 10.69 7.82 -10.52
N GLN A 46 10.12 6.67 -10.89
CA GLN A 46 10.84 5.47 -11.31
C GLN A 46 10.17 4.91 -12.56
N SER A 47 10.98 4.51 -13.52
CA SER A 47 10.52 3.85 -14.75
C SER A 47 10.12 2.40 -14.47
N MET A 48 8.99 2.20 -13.77
CA MET A 48 8.39 0.90 -13.47
C MET A 48 6.98 0.78 -14.06
N SER A 49 6.45 -0.44 -14.18
CA SER A 49 5.07 -0.69 -14.60
C SER A 49 4.08 -0.56 -13.44
N VAL A 50 2.79 -0.40 -13.76
CA VAL A 50 1.72 -0.33 -12.75
C VAL A 50 1.73 -1.57 -11.87
N SER A 51 1.93 -2.75 -12.46
CA SER A 51 2.01 -4.01 -11.70
C SER A 51 3.17 -4.03 -10.72
N GLN A 52 4.35 -3.55 -11.12
CA GLN A 52 5.52 -3.48 -10.25
C GLN A 52 5.29 -2.50 -9.09
N ALA A 53 4.73 -1.33 -9.36
CA ALA A 53 4.45 -0.33 -8.33
C ALA A 53 3.40 -0.82 -7.31
N ILE A 54 2.34 -1.49 -7.79
CA ILE A 54 1.32 -2.09 -6.92
C ILE A 54 1.95 -3.18 -6.06
N LYS A 55 2.74 -4.08 -6.66
CA LYS A 55 3.43 -5.16 -5.94
C LYS A 55 4.34 -4.58 -4.85
N PHE A 56 5.15 -3.59 -5.19
CA PHE A 56 6.06 -2.93 -4.24
C PHE A 56 5.31 -2.32 -3.05
N PHE A 57 4.16 -1.68 -3.29
CA PHE A 57 3.31 -1.19 -2.20
C PHE A 57 2.69 -2.31 -1.37
N SER A 58 2.26 -3.43 -1.99
CA SER A 58 1.67 -4.57 -1.26
C SER A 58 2.69 -5.29 -0.38
N GLU A 59 3.94 -5.41 -0.81
CA GLU A 59 5.03 -6.02 -0.03
C GLU A 59 5.38 -5.16 1.19
N ALA A 60 5.38 -3.83 1.02
CA ALA A 60 5.68 -2.92 2.10
C ALA A 60 4.47 -2.48 2.94
N ARG A 61 3.25 -2.80 2.53
CA ARG A 61 2.08 -2.64 3.38
C ARG A 61 1.07 -3.72 3.03
N PRO A 62 1.24 -4.95 3.54
CA PRO A 62 0.27 -5.99 3.29
C PRO A 62 -1.14 -5.59 3.78
N PRO A 63 -2.20 -5.89 3.00
CA PRO A 63 -2.17 -6.54 1.69
C PRO A 63 -2.02 -5.56 0.51
N GLY A 64 -1.91 -4.26 0.78
CA GLY A 64 -1.76 -3.20 -0.22
C GLY A 64 -3.08 -2.52 -0.56
N ILE A 65 -3.27 -2.18 -1.83
CA ILE A 65 -4.55 -1.68 -2.33
C ILE A 65 -5.47 -2.90 -2.52
N TYR A 66 -6.55 -2.95 -1.76
CA TYR A 66 -7.50 -4.07 -1.82
C TYR A 66 -8.82 -3.72 -2.54
N LYS A 67 -9.05 -2.44 -2.86
CA LYS A 67 -10.21 -2.02 -3.66
C LYS A 67 -9.90 -2.08 -5.16
N PRO A 68 -10.67 -2.84 -5.96
CA PRO A 68 -10.42 -3.00 -7.40
C PRO A 68 -10.52 -1.67 -8.15
N ASP A 69 -11.48 -0.80 -7.82
CA ASP A 69 -11.65 0.49 -8.50
C ASP A 69 -10.39 1.35 -8.50
N TYR A 70 -9.59 1.28 -7.42
CA TYR A 70 -8.32 2.01 -7.34
C TYR A 70 -7.25 1.39 -8.25
N ILE A 71 -7.22 0.06 -8.35
CA ILE A 71 -6.30 -0.66 -9.24
C ILE A 71 -6.67 -0.41 -10.69
N ASP A 72 -7.95 -0.51 -11.04
CA ASP A 72 -8.45 -0.28 -12.40
C ASP A 72 -8.24 1.17 -12.85
N ALA A 73 -8.43 2.13 -11.94
CA ALA A 73 -8.11 3.53 -12.21
C ALA A 73 -6.61 3.74 -12.51
N LEU A 74 -5.70 3.04 -11.82
CA LEU A 74 -4.26 3.12 -12.08
C LEU A 74 -3.91 2.58 -13.47
N TYR A 75 -4.41 1.38 -13.84
CA TYR A 75 -4.18 0.82 -15.17
C TYR A 75 -4.75 1.69 -16.28
N THR A 76 -5.96 2.21 -16.08
CA THR A 76 -6.60 3.12 -17.03
C THR A 76 -5.80 4.40 -17.22
N PHE A 77 -5.29 4.99 -16.12
CA PHE A 77 -4.53 6.23 -16.14
C PHE A 77 -3.19 6.09 -16.89
N TYR A 78 -2.50 4.96 -16.71
CA TYR A 78 -1.20 4.72 -17.35
C TYR A 78 -1.29 3.99 -18.70
N HIS A 79 -2.51 3.73 -19.19
CA HIS A 79 -2.77 3.02 -20.44
C HIS A 79 -2.11 1.65 -20.52
N GLU A 80 -1.94 0.99 -19.38
CA GLU A 80 -1.41 -0.37 -19.28
C GLU A 80 -2.56 -1.38 -19.25
N ARG A 81 -2.42 -2.50 -19.97
CA ARG A 81 -3.38 -3.60 -19.86
C ARG A 81 -3.21 -4.26 -18.49
N ARG A 82 -4.29 -4.31 -17.71
CA ARG A 82 -4.32 -5.06 -16.45
C ARG A 82 -4.03 -6.55 -16.72
N PRO A 83 -2.93 -7.11 -16.18
CA PRO A 83 -2.66 -8.54 -16.27
C PRO A 83 -3.66 -9.33 -15.41
N GLU A 84 -4.06 -10.52 -15.87
CA GLU A 84 -4.93 -11.42 -15.11
C GLU A 84 -4.32 -11.84 -13.76
N MET A 85 -2.99 -11.87 -13.66
CA MET A 85 -2.24 -12.17 -12.44
C MET A 85 -2.35 -11.09 -11.34
N VAL A 86 -2.96 -9.93 -11.61
CA VAL A 86 -3.18 -8.89 -10.59
C VAL A 86 -4.49 -9.19 -9.87
N ILE A 87 -4.37 -10.11 -8.91
CA ILE A 87 -5.45 -10.50 -8.01
C ILE A 87 -5.48 -9.49 -6.87
N CYS A 88 -6.64 -8.85 -6.69
CA CYS A 88 -6.86 -8.01 -5.52
C CYS A 88 -6.89 -8.92 -4.29
N PRO A 89 -6.12 -8.61 -3.24
CA PRO A 89 -6.20 -9.37 -2.00
C PRO A 89 -7.62 -9.29 -1.41
N PRO A 90 -8.05 -10.31 -0.65
CA PRO A 90 -9.34 -10.28 0.02
C PRO A 90 -9.42 -9.05 0.94
N THR A 91 -10.65 -8.57 1.16
CA THR A 91 -10.86 -7.47 2.10
C THR A 91 -10.37 -7.91 3.48
N PRO A 92 -9.51 -7.11 4.15
CA PRO A 92 -8.99 -7.47 5.47
C PRO A 92 -10.09 -7.71 6.50
N GLU A 93 -9.82 -8.61 7.44
CA GLU A 93 -10.79 -9.10 8.44
C GLU A 93 -11.36 -7.98 9.30
N TRP A 94 -10.49 -7.05 9.74
CA TRP A 94 -10.83 -5.87 10.54
C TRP A 94 -11.82 -4.91 9.87
N LYS A 95 -12.15 -5.14 8.59
CA LYS A 95 -13.13 -4.37 7.84
C LYS A 95 -14.39 -5.16 7.50
N ARG A 96 -14.41 -6.48 7.71
CA ARG A 96 -15.65 -7.25 7.56
C ARG A 96 -16.63 -6.69 8.59
N SER A 97 -17.78 -6.22 8.14
CA SER A 97 -18.82 -5.73 9.04
C SER A 97 -19.19 -6.87 9.96
N SER A 98 -19.15 -6.65 11.27
CA SER A 98 -19.67 -7.59 12.28
C SER A 98 -21.20 -7.74 12.23
N ASP A 99 -21.86 -7.22 11.19
CA ASP A 99 -23.32 -7.19 11.05
C ASP A 99 -23.94 -8.55 10.68
N LEU A 100 -23.17 -9.64 10.76
CA LEU A 100 -23.65 -10.99 10.45
C LEU A 100 -23.38 -11.98 11.58
N ASP A 101 -23.54 -11.58 12.83
CA ASP A 101 -23.71 -12.52 13.95
C ASP A 101 -25.02 -12.23 14.71
N LEU A 102 -26.15 -12.19 13.96
CA LEU A 102 -27.50 -12.43 14.53
C LEU A 102 -27.90 -13.90 14.40
N ASN A 103 -26.93 -14.81 14.41
CA ASN A 103 -27.18 -16.23 14.65
C ASN A 103 -26.14 -16.71 15.65
N GLY A 104 -26.50 -16.67 16.93
CA GLY A 104 -25.61 -16.96 18.06
C GLY A 104 -25.07 -18.38 18.06
N GLU A 105 -24.03 -18.60 17.27
CA GLU A 105 -23.17 -19.79 17.34
C GLU A 105 -21.83 -19.35 17.93
N ALA A 106 -21.50 -19.90 19.10
CA ALA A 106 -20.22 -19.67 19.75
C ALA A 106 -19.13 -20.44 18.97
N VAL A 107 -18.18 -19.72 18.38
CA VAL A 107 -16.96 -20.32 17.86
C VAL A 107 -15.95 -20.49 19.01
N PRO A 108 -15.27 -21.64 19.14
CA PRO A 108 -14.19 -21.82 20.11
C PRO A 108 -12.96 -21.01 19.69
N ASP A 109 -12.30 -20.39 20.68
CA ASP A 109 -10.97 -19.79 20.54
C ASP A 109 -9.94 -20.90 20.30
N ASP A 110 -9.34 -20.92 19.11
CA ASP A 110 -8.08 -21.62 18.87
C ASP A 110 -6.99 -20.55 18.63
N ASP A 111 -6.31 -20.20 19.71
CA ASP A 111 -5.01 -19.52 19.71
C ASP A 111 -3.98 -20.49 19.12
N ASP A 112 -3.39 -20.20 17.96
CA ASP A 112 -2.06 -20.71 17.62
C ASP A 112 -1.28 -19.68 16.78
N ASP A 113 -0.30 -19.09 17.47
CA ASP A 113 0.81 -18.28 17.03
C ASP A 113 1.75 -19.11 16.14
N ASP A 114 1.97 -18.68 14.88
CA ASP A 114 3.11 -19.15 14.08
C ASP A 114 3.86 -17.96 13.49
N GLY A 115 4.80 -17.45 14.29
CA GLY A 115 5.83 -16.52 13.86
C GLY A 115 6.84 -17.20 12.94
N SER A 116 6.85 -16.80 11.67
CA SER A 116 7.93 -17.15 10.73
C SER A 116 8.78 -15.93 10.34
N PRO A 117 10.12 -16.08 10.26
CA PRO A 117 11.05 -14.95 10.22
C PRO A 117 11.14 -14.35 8.82
N ILE A 118 10.86 -13.05 8.70
CA ILE A 118 11.01 -12.32 7.44
C ILE A 118 12.50 -12.03 7.20
N ALA A 119 13.07 -12.71 6.20
CA ALA A 119 14.39 -12.41 5.68
C ALA A 119 14.41 -11.00 5.04
N LEU A 120 15.42 -10.20 5.39
CA LEU A 120 15.66 -8.87 4.83
C LEU A 120 16.43 -8.97 3.51
N PRO A 121 15.97 -8.34 2.41
CA PRO A 121 16.87 -8.04 1.30
C PRO A 121 16.96 -6.54 0.96
N VAL A 122 18.22 -6.12 0.88
CA VAL A 122 18.83 -5.07 0.02
C VAL A 122 18.37 -3.61 0.20
N GLN A 123 19.26 -2.87 0.85
CA GLN A 123 19.23 -1.41 1.07
C GLN A 123 19.21 -0.63 -0.25
N ASN A 124 18.07 0.02 -0.51
CA ASN A 124 17.96 1.12 -1.45
C ASN A 124 17.21 2.27 -0.78
N SER A 125 17.53 3.51 -1.17
CA SER A 125 16.92 4.75 -0.69
C SER A 125 15.38 4.80 -0.80
N LEU A 126 14.80 3.86 -1.53
CA LEU A 126 13.37 3.69 -1.82
C LEU A 126 12.61 2.87 -0.76
N GLN A 127 13.31 2.05 0.03
CA GLN A 127 12.73 1.39 1.20
C GLN A 127 12.18 2.44 2.19
N TYR A 128 12.75 3.65 2.18
CA TYR A 128 12.45 4.71 3.14
C TYR A 128 11.17 5.51 2.88
N LEU A 129 10.69 5.60 1.63
CA LEU A 129 9.37 6.20 1.38
C LEU A 129 8.25 5.28 1.89
N LEU A 130 8.49 3.97 1.84
CA LEU A 130 7.55 2.95 2.29
C LEU A 130 7.69 2.61 3.78
N PHE A 131 8.87 2.79 4.38
CA PHE A 131 9.11 2.58 5.81
C PHE A 131 8.20 3.42 6.70
N LEU A 132 7.63 4.51 6.18
CA LEU A 132 6.66 5.32 6.91
C LEU A 132 5.19 4.89 6.76
N ILE A 133 4.87 3.87 5.97
CA ILE A 133 3.55 3.25 6.09
C ILE A 133 3.47 2.39 7.37
N PHE A 134 4.61 2.03 7.97
CA PHE A 134 4.67 1.12 9.12
C PHE A 134 4.45 1.76 10.50
N PHE A 135 4.73 3.05 10.71
CA PHE A 135 4.74 3.64 12.07
C PHE A 135 3.40 4.21 12.57
N VAL A 136 2.25 3.69 12.14
CA VAL A 136 0.93 4.11 12.70
C VAL A 136 0.30 3.04 13.60
N TYR A 137 0.86 1.83 13.71
CA TYR A 137 0.38 0.84 14.68
C TYR A 137 1.52 0.00 15.24
N TYR A 138 2.21 0.55 16.24
CA TYR A 138 2.62 -0.10 17.48
C TYR A 138 2.68 0.96 18.56
#